data_AF-A0A7C5WKJ4-F1
#
_entry.id   AF-A0A7C5WKJ4-F1
#
_cell.length_a   1.000
_cell.length_b   1.000
_cell.length_c   1.000
_cell.angle_alpha   90.00
_cell.angle_beta   90.00
_cell.angle_gamma   90.00
#
_symmetry.space_group_name_H-M   'P 1'
#
loop_
_entity.id
_entity.type
_entity.pdbx_description
1 polymer ?
#
loop_
_entity_poly.entity_id
_entity_poly.type
_entity_poly.pdbx_seq_one_letter_code
_entity_poly.pdbx_strand_id
1 'polypeptide(L)'
;MSRLNRQADPLTTDVLDAVPHGICLIDCEFRIVHVNRALTSLIVCSADLLVGKPFFEIIADEDRGMVESWLARDRGAAGALDTVRVRRCRADPFYANIEIGGRLG
;
A
#
# COMPACT_ATOMS: atom_id res chain seq x y z
N MET A 1 21.72 -11.77 -12.52
CA MET A 1 21.34 -10.97 -11.32
C MET A 1 21.00 -9.55 -11.78
N SER A 2 19.84 -9.37 -12.41
CA SER A 2 19.43 -8.08 -12.98
C SER A 2 18.68 -7.30 -11.92
N ARG A 3 19.37 -6.36 -11.26
CA ARG A 3 18.71 -5.34 -10.43
C ARG A 3 17.93 -4.43 -11.39
N LEU A 4 16.66 -4.75 -11.65
CA LEU A 4 15.78 -3.79 -12.30
C LEU A 4 15.64 -2.59 -11.36
N ASN A 5 16.25 -1.50 -11.77
CA ASN A 5 16.08 -0.18 -11.22
C ASN A 5 14.59 0.20 -11.41
N ARG A 6 13.73 -0.21 -10.47
CA ARG A 6 12.33 0.26 -10.37
C ARG A 6 12.34 1.70 -9.85
N GLN A 7 12.89 2.62 -10.64
CA GLN A 7 12.38 3.99 -10.54
C GLN A 7 10.98 3.93 -11.13
N ALA A 8 9.97 4.31 -10.35
CA ALA A 8 8.62 4.46 -10.85
C ALA A 8 8.69 5.35 -12.10
N ASP A 9 8.14 4.87 -13.22
CA ASP A 9 8.06 5.67 -14.45
C ASP A 9 7.32 6.98 -14.09
N PRO A 10 7.90 8.17 -14.32
CA PRO A 10 7.31 9.45 -13.94
C PRO A 10 5.86 9.61 -14.43
N LEU A 11 5.55 9.08 -15.62
CA LEU A 11 4.21 9.07 -16.19
C LEU A 11 3.22 8.24 -15.35
N THR A 12 3.70 7.14 -14.76
CA THR A 12 2.90 6.32 -13.84
C THR A 12 2.69 7.03 -12.52
N THR A 13 3.72 7.73 -12.00
CA THR A 13 3.61 8.50 -10.76
C THR A 13 2.60 9.64 -10.88
N ASP A 14 2.66 10.45 -11.95
CA ASP A 14 1.75 11.57 -12.15
C ASP A 14 0.28 11.13 -12.28
N VAL A 15 0.04 10.03 -13.00
CA VAL A 15 -1.31 9.46 -13.15
C VAL A 15 -1.86 8.96 -11.82
N LEU A 16 -1.04 8.28 -11.00
CA LEU A 16 -1.46 7.79 -9.69
C LEU A 16 -1.68 8.94 -8.69
N ASP A 17 -0.92 10.02 -8.79
CA ASP A 17 -1.05 11.21 -7.94
C ASP A 17 -2.28 12.06 -8.29
N ALA A 18 -2.79 11.98 -9.52
CA ALA A 18 -4.04 12.62 -9.91
C ALA A 18 -5.28 11.97 -9.28
N VAL A 19 -5.16 10.73 -8.77
CA VAL A 19 -6.28 10.01 -8.14
C VAL A 19 -6.45 10.46 -6.68
N PRO A 20 -7.66 10.88 -6.26
CA PRO A 20 -7.90 11.33 -4.88
C PRO A 20 -8.02 10.20 -3.85
N HIS A 21 -7.67 8.97 -4.23
CA HIS A 21 -7.68 7.78 -3.37
C HIS A 21 -6.26 7.40 -2.99
N GLY A 22 -6.05 6.94 -1.76
CA GLY A 22 -4.74 6.46 -1.33
C GLY A 22 -4.36 5.18 -2.08
N ILE A 23 -3.26 5.23 -2.82
CA ILE A 23 -2.74 4.09 -3.59
C ILE A 23 -1.38 3.68 -3.03
N CYS A 24 -1.22 2.38 -2.81
CA CYS A 24 0.04 1.74 -2.47
C CYS A 24 0.30 0.59 -3.45
N LEU A 25 1.50 0.53 -4.01
CA LEU A 25 1.97 -0.62 -4.77
C LEU A 25 2.92 -1.43 -3.89
N ILE A 26 2.79 -2.74 -3.96
CA ILE A 26 3.60 -3.70 -3.22
C ILE A 26 4.23 -4.72 -4.16
N ASP A 27 5.41 -5.24 -3.79
CA ASP A 27 6.02 -6.37 -4.49
C ASP A 27 5.54 -7.74 -3.97
N CYS A 28 6.11 -8.82 -4.49
CA CYS A 28 5.76 -10.20 -4.10
C CYS A 28 6.20 -10.59 -2.68
N GLU A 29 7.01 -9.75 -2.02
CA GLU A 29 7.37 -9.87 -0.61
C GLU A 29 6.53 -8.93 0.28
N PHE A 30 5.46 -8.34 -0.28
CA PHE A 30 4.59 -7.37 0.38
C PHE A 30 5.32 -6.10 0.84
N ARG A 31 6.44 -5.75 0.18
CA ARG A 31 7.15 -4.51 0.44
C ARG A 31 6.59 -3.40 -0.43
N ILE A 32 6.42 -2.22 0.16
CA ILE A 32 5.94 -1.03 -0.52
C ILE A 32 6.96 -0.61 -1.57
N VAL A 33 6.56 -0.57 -2.84
CA VAL A 33 7.39 -0.05 -3.93
C VAL A 33 7.01 1.37 -4.32
N HIS A 34 5.77 1.78 -4.04
CA HIS A 34 5.28 3.12 -4.34
C HIS A 34 4.07 3.47 -3.47
N VAL A 35 3.94 4.75 -3.14
CA VAL A 35 2.75 5.34 -2.52
C VAL A 35 2.44 6.66 -3.22
N ASN A 36 1.17 6.91 -3.52
CA ASN A 36 0.78 8.17 -4.12
C ASN A 36 0.67 9.30 -3.08
N ARG A 37 0.56 10.53 -3.56
CA ARG A 37 0.42 11.74 -2.73
C ARG A 37 -0.84 11.72 -1.86
N ALA A 38 -1.93 11.15 -2.36
CA ALA A 38 -3.16 11.03 -1.56
C ALA A 38 -2.92 10.15 -0.32
N LEU A 39 -2.26 9.00 -0.48
CA LEU A 39 -1.97 8.11 0.65
C LEU A 39 -1.05 8.77 1.68
N THR A 40 0.05 9.37 1.23
CA THR A 40 1.01 10.05 2.13
C THR A 40 0.35 11.20 2.91
N SER A 41 -0.60 11.90 2.29
CA SER A 41 -1.41 12.94 2.95
C SER A 41 -2.37 12.35 3.98
N LEU A 42 -3.01 11.22 3.69
CA LEU A 42 -3.96 10.54 4.59
C LEU A 42 -3.30 9.99 5.86
N ILE A 43 -2.11 9.40 5.71
CA ILE A 43 -1.35 8.80 6.83
C ILE A 43 -0.39 9.77 7.50
N VAL A 44 -0.24 10.98 6.94
CA VAL A 44 0.65 12.05 7.42
C VAL A 44 2.09 11.54 7.55
N CYS A 45 2.60 10.92 6.49
CA CYS A 45 3.92 10.30 6.46
C CYS A 45 4.55 10.43 5.06
N SER A 46 5.86 10.70 4.99
CA SER A 46 6.54 10.84 3.70
C SER A 46 6.74 9.48 3.02
N ALA A 47 6.74 9.47 1.69
CA ALA A 47 6.96 8.27 0.89
C ALA A 47 8.31 7.61 1.23
N ASP A 48 9.37 8.38 1.47
CA ASP A 48 10.72 7.88 1.78
C ASP A 48 10.79 7.03 3.05
N LEU A 49 9.85 7.24 3.99
CA LEU A 49 9.78 6.44 5.21
C LEU A 49 9.01 5.13 5.03
N LEU A 50 8.25 5.02 3.94
CA LEU A 50 7.33 3.92 3.66
C LEU A 50 7.89 2.98 2.58
N VAL A 51 8.52 3.52 1.54
CA VAL A 51 9.07 2.73 0.44
C VAL A 51 10.14 1.77 0.98
N GLY A 52 10.04 0.50 0.59
CA GLY A 52 10.87 -0.62 1.05
C GLY A 52 10.40 -1.27 2.35
N LYS A 53 9.49 -0.63 3.10
CA LYS A 53 8.90 -1.21 4.32
C LYS A 53 7.85 -2.26 3.99
N PRO A 54 7.61 -3.24 4.88
CA PRO A 54 6.45 -4.11 4.78
C PRO A 54 5.16 -3.29 4.79
N PHE A 55 4.23 -3.59 3.89
CA PHE A 55 2.91 -2.96 3.83
C PHE A 55 2.16 -3.01 5.16
N PHE A 56 2.35 -4.07 5.94
CA PHE A 56 1.71 -4.24 7.24
C PHE A 56 2.09 -3.17 8.27
N GLU A 57 3.19 -2.42 8.05
CA GLU A 57 3.56 -1.29 8.90
C GLU A 57 2.58 -0.11 8.79
N ILE A 58 1.81 0.00 7.71
CA ILE A 58 0.76 1.04 7.59
C ILE A 58 -0.60 0.57 8.09
N ILE A 59 -0.72 -0.68 8.55
CA ILE A 59 -1.93 -1.23 9.15
C ILE A 59 -1.80 -1.17 10.68
N ALA A 60 -2.90 -0.86 11.37
CA ALA A 60 -2.96 -0.91 12.82
C ALA A 60 -2.73 -2.33 13.33
N ASP A 61 -2.07 -2.46 14.47
CA ASP A 61 -1.58 -3.72 15.02
C ASP A 61 -2.69 -4.78 15.14
N GLU A 62 -3.90 -4.36 15.50
CA GLU A 62 -5.08 -5.22 15.66
C GLU A 62 -5.53 -5.89 14.36
N ASP A 63 -5.35 -5.21 13.23
CA ASP A 63 -5.85 -5.65 11.91
C ASP A 63 -4.74 -6.29 11.05
N ARG A 64 -3.46 -6.21 11.47
CA ARG A 64 -2.30 -6.73 10.71
C ARG A 64 -2.46 -8.21 10.34
N GLY A 65 -2.79 -9.06 11.31
CA GLY A 65 -2.87 -10.51 11.09
C GLY A 65 -3.98 -10.90 10.10
N MET A 66 -5.10 -10.18 10.12
CA MET A 66 -6.18 -10.35 9.16
C MET A 66 -5.72 -9.98 7.75
N VAL A 67 -5.09 -8.80 7.61
CA VAL A 67 -4.61 -8.30 6.31
C VAL A 67 -3.48 -9.18 5.74
N GLU A 68 -2.56 -9.65 6.58
CA GLU A 68 -1.50 -10.59 6.20
C GLU A 68 -2.07 -11.92 5.71
N SER A 69 -3.02 -12.48 6.45
CA SER A 69 -3.69 -13.73 6.06
C SER A 69 -4.43 -13.58 4.74
N TRP A 70 -5.08 -12.45 4.51
CA TRP A 70 -5.76 -12.16 3.27
C TRP A 70 -4.78 -12.06 2.10
N LEU A 71 -3.73 -11.23 2.24
CA LEU A 71 -2.68 -11.06 1.23
C LEU A 71 -1.94 -12.37 0.89
N ALA A 72 -1.73 -13.24 1.89
CA ALA A 72 -1.08 -14.52 1.69
C ALA A 72 -1.95 -15.51 0.90
N ARG A 73 -3.27 -15.50 1.10
CA ARG A 73 -4.22 -16.39 0.42
C ARG A 73 -4.52 -15.94 -1.00
N ASP A 74 -4.52 -14.63 -1.23
CA ASP A 74 -5.08 -14.02 -2.44
C ASP A 74 -4.00 -13.41 -3.35
N ARG A 75 -2.78 -13.98 -3.34
CA ARG A 75 -1.63 -13.53 -4.13
C ARG A 75 -1.98 -13.41 -5.63
N GLY A 76 -2.44 -12.23 -6.03
CA GLY A 76 -2.76 -11.89 -7.42
C GLY A 76 -4.26 -11.89 -7.77
N ALA A 77 -5.17 -12.24 -6.85
CA ALA A 77 -6.59 -12.09 -7.10
C ALA A 77 -7.09 -10.70 -6.68
N ALA A 78 -8.12 -10.22 -7.37
CA ALA A 78 -8.80 -8.99 -6.98
C ALA A 78 -9.68 -9.28 -5.75
N GLY A 79 -9.57 -8.46 -4.71
CA GLY A 79 -10.38 -8.59 -3.51
C GLY A 79 -10.49 -7.28 -2.75
N ALA A 80 -11.45 -7.21 -1.83
CA ALA A 80 -11.67 -6.06 -0.97
C ALA A 80 -11.79 -6.50 0.49
N LEU A 81 -11.19 -5.71 1.38
CA LEU A 81 -11.43 -5.77 2.82
C LEU A 81 -12.13 -4.48 3.24
N ASP A 82 -13.32 -4.65 3.82
CA ASP A 82 -14.05 -3.55 4.43
C ASP A 82 -13.49 -3.24 5.82
N THR A 83 -13.39 -1.96 6.16
CA THR A 83 -13.15 -1.49 7.54
C THR A 83 -11.80 -1.90 8.14
N VAL A 84 -10.70 -1.71 7.40
CA VAL A 84 -9.33 -1.89 7.94
C VAL A 84 -8.85 -0.61 8.61
N ARG A 85 -8.27 -0.71 9.82
CA ARG A 85 -7.62 0.44 10.46
C ARG A 85 -6.23 0.67 9.88
N VAL A 86 -6.05 1.84 9.29
CA VAL A 86 -4.78 2.31 8.75
C VAL A 86 -4.12 3.24 9.77
N ARG A 87 -2.84 3.00 10.04
CA ARG A 87 -2.03 3.78 10.98
C ARG A 87 -1.69 5.14 10.38
N ARG A 88 -1.77 6.20 11.19
CA ARG A 88 -1.16 7.50 10.89
C ARG A 88 0.16 7.64 11.65
N CYS A 89 1.19 8.23 11.02
CA CYS A 89 2.51 8.36 11.66
C CYS A 89 2.50 9.30 12.89
N ARG A 90 1.54 10.23 12.98
CA ARG A 90 1.46 11.25 14.05
C ARG A 90 0.05 11.49 14.60
N ALA A 91 -0.87 10.55 14.40
CA ALA A 91 -2.26 10.69 14.83
C ALA A 91 -2.92 9.32 15.04
N ASP A 92 -4.15 9.33 15.57
CA ASP A 92 -4.92 8.11 15.72
C ASP A 92 -5.18 7.41 14.36
N PRO A 93 -5.24 6.07 14.35
CA PRO A 93 -5.65 5.31 13.17
C PRO A 93 -7.01 5.73 12.63
N PHE A 94 -7.25 5.50 11.34
CA PHE A 94 -8.55 5.72 10.72
C PHE A 94 -9.01 4.48 9.97
N TYR A 95 -10.32 4.30 9.84
CA TYR A 95 -10.88 3.23 9.04
C TYR A 95 -10.78 3.55 7.55
N ALA A 96 -10.34 2.59 6.76
CA ALA A 96 -10.30 2.64 5.32
C ALA A 96 -10.80 1.31 4.74
N ASN A 97 -11.42 1.38 3.57
CA ASN A 97 -11.63 0.19 2.74
C ASN A 97 -10.36 -0.03 1.93
N ILE A 98 -9.87 -1.27 1.91
CA ILE A 98 -8.66 -1.63 1.18
C ILE A 98 -9.06 -2.58 0.06
N GLU A 99 -8.86 -2.11 -1.16
CA GLU A 99 -9.00 -2.91 -2.36
C GLU A 99 -7.62 -3.27 -2.89
N ILE A 100 -7.44 -4.53 -3.27
CA ILE A 100 -6.21 -5.00 -3.91
C ILE A 100 -6.57 -5.54 -5.28
N GLY A 101 -5.91 -4.99 -6.30
CA GLY A 101 -5.97 -5.47 -7.67
C GLY A 101 -4.63 -6.09 -8.05
N GLY A 102 -4.62 -7.41 -8.28
CA GLY A 102 -3.53 -8.10 -8.94
C GLY A 102 -3.91 -8.47 -10.37
N ARG A 103 -2.95 -8.47 -11.29
CA ARG A 103 -3.13 -9.13 -12.58
C ARG A 103 -2.81 -10.60 -12.36
N LEU A 104 -3.80 -11.49 -12.51
CA LEU A 104 -3.56 -12.91 -12.65
C LEU A 104 -2.68 -13.09 -13.90
N GLY A 105 -1.48 -13.64 -13.70
CA GLY A 105 -0.60 -14.06 -14.78
C GLY A 105 -1.09 -15.34 -15.42
#